data_AF-A0A382T313-F1
#
_entry.id   AF-A0A382T313-F1
#
_cell.length_a   1.000
_cell.length_b   1.000
_cell.length_c   1.000
_cell.angle_alpha   90.00
_cell.angle_beta   90.00
_cell.angle_gamma   90.00
#
_symmetry.space_group_name_H-M   'P 1'
#
loop_
_entity.id
_entity.type
_entity.pdbx_description
1 polymer ?
#
loop_
_entity_poly.entity_id
_entity_poly.type
_entity_poly.pdbx_seq_one_letter_code
_entity_poly.pdbx_strand_id
1 'polypeptide(L)'
;HGEAEGGHGESSGTGDSAEDNSVGEISIVGEGQPIVINPANSNGTRYLLVDIYLVRGNPEDKKFKEAIDLHSKKLQSLTMDKLSERDIQELSNPSIRKQIENDLMNQYQRILGPKEHPIKEIVVAKWIMQ
;
A
#
# COMPACT_ATOMS: atom_id res chain seq x y z
N HIS A 1 27.41 -1.71 -52.55
CA HIS A 1 26.05 -2.27 -52.45
C HIS A 1 25.60 -2.08 -51.01
N GLY A 2 24.55 -1.26 -50.79
CA GLY A 2 24.03 -0.70 -49.52
C GLY A 2 24.76 0.59 -49.12
N GLU A 3 24.25 1.84 -49.17
CA GLU A 3 22.90 2.43 -48.93
C GLU A 3 22.34 2.11 -47.54
N ALA A 4 21.69 2.97 -46.75
CA ALA A 4 21.60 4.41 -46.50
C ALA A 4 20.57 4.55 -45.34
N GLU A 5 20.69 5.58 -44.49
CA GLU A 5 19.63 6.17 -43.61
C GLU A 5 19.07 5.28 -42.47
N GLY A 6 18.75 5.75 -41.25
CA GLY A 6 18.16 7.00 -40.78
C GLY A 6 16.92 6.59 -39.95
N GLY A 7 16.76 7.08 -38.71
CA GLY A 7 15.53 6.78 -37.97
C GLY A 7 15.58 7.02 -36.48
N HIS A 8 15.27 8.25 -36.09
CA HIS A 8 14.78 8.64 -34.77
C HIS A 8 13.61 7.72 -34.36
N GLY A 9 13.63 7.24 -33.13
CA GLY A 9 12.56 6.43 -32.54
C GLY A 9 12.40 6.79 -31.07
N GLU A 10 12.10 8.06 -30.83
CA GLU A 10 11.48 8.50 -29.59
C GLU A 10 10.22 7.67 -29.35
N SER A 11 10.18 6.98 -28.23
CA SER A 11 8.94 6.78 -27.48
C SER A 11 9.31 6.84 -26.01
N SER A 12 9.62 8.05 -25.56
CA SER A 12 9.23 8.45 -24.22
C SER A 12 7.72 8.34 -24.18
N GLY A 13 7.22 7.14 -23.87
CA GLY A 13 5.86 6.94 -23.44
C GLY A 13 5.68 7.74 -22.16
N THR A 14 5.33 9.01 -22.32
CA THR A 14 4.62 9.78 -21.30
C THR A 14 3.37 8.96 -21.07
N GLY A 15 3.42 8.09 -20.07
CA GLY A 15 2.26 7.40 -19.57
C GLY A 15 1.29 8.49 -19.19
N ASP A 16 0.23 8.59 -19.98
CA ASP A 16 -0.94 9.39 -19.69
C ASP A 16 -1.22 9.22 -18.19
N SER A 17 -1.04 10.28 -17.40
CA SER A 17 -1.42 10.29 -15.98
C SER A 17 -2.95 10.16 -15.96
N ALA A 18 -3.42 8.92 -16.12
CA ALA A 18 -4.82 8.60 -16.20
C ALA A 18 -5.44 9.08 -14.89
N GLU A 19 -6.28 10.11 -14.99
CA GLU A 19 -7.01 10.65 -13.86
C GLU A 19 -7.75 9.52 -13.15
N ASP A 20 -7.41 9.26 -11.88
CA ASP A 20 -8.03 8.19 -11.13
C ASP A 20 -9.40 8.63 -10.62
N ASN A 21 -10.43 8.15 -11.32
CA ASN A 21 -11.84 8.30 -10.96
C ASN A 21 -12.35 7.17 -10.04
N SER A 22 -11.45 6.31 -9.53
CA SER A 22 -11.84 5.18 -8.67
C SER A 22 -12.47 5.69 -7.37
N VAL A 23 -13.77 5.49 -7.21
CA VAL A 23 -14.45 5.85 -5.96
C VAL A 23 -14.35 4.67 -4.99
N GLY A 24 -13.76 4.90 -3.81
CA GLY A 24 -13.75 3.92 -2.72
C GLY A 24 -12.37 3.58 -2.17
N GLU A 25 -12.27 2.37 -1.64
CA GLU A 25 -11.10 1.76 -1.04
C GLU A 25 -10.04 1.41 -2.10
N ILE A 26 -8.79 1.82 -1.90
CA ILE A 26 -7.67 1.54 -2.80
C ILE A 26 -6.64 0.69 -2.08
N SER A 27 -6.35 -0.50 -2.61
CA SER A 27 -5.35 -1.40 -2.04
C SER A 27 -3.94 -0.80 -2.07
N ILE A 28 -3.18 -0.98 -0.99
CA ILE A 28 -1.77 -0.51 -0.92
C ILE A 28 -0.79 -1.38 -1.72
N VAL A 29 -1.20 -2.58 -2.14
CA VAL A 29 -0.37 -3.57 -2.86
C VAL A 29 -1.04 -4.11 -4.12
N GLY A 30 -2.18 -3.54 -4.51
CA GLY A 30 -3.02 -4.03 -5.60
C GLY A 30 -4.12 -4.98 -5.12
N GLU A 31 -5.20 -5.01 -5.90
CA GLU A 31 -6.41 -5.78 -5.57
C GLU A 31 -6.11 -7.28 -5.46
N GLY A 32 -6.61 -7.90 -4.38
CA GLY A 32 -6.49 -9.34 -4.16
C GLY A 32 -5.09 -9.84 -3.79
N GLN A 33 -4.13 -8.96 -3.51
CA GLN A 33 -2.77 -9.34 -3.07
C GLN A 33 -2.64 -9.19 -1.54
N PRO A 34 -2.82 -10.27 -0.73
CA PRO A 34 -2.59 -10.18 0.69
C PRO A 34 -1.11 -9.98 1.02
N ILE A 35 -0.84 -9.17 2.03
CA ILE A 35 0.48 -9.07 2.67
C ILE A 35 0.61 -10.26 3.61
N VAL A 36 1.61 -11.11 3.35
CA VAL A 36 1.97 -12.25 4.21
C VAL A 36 3.04 -11.79 5.20
N ILE A 37 2.76 -11.89 6.49
CA ILE A 37 3.68 -11.55 7.57
C ILE A 37 4.01 -12.79 8.39
N ASN A 38 5.27 -12.89 8.81
CA ASN A 38 5.72 -13.85 9.80
C ASN A 38 5.83 -13.14 11.17
N PRO A 39 4.91 -13.37 12.13
CA PRO A 39 4.97 -12.74 13.44
C PRO A 39 6.22 -13.11 14.24
N ALA A 40 6.60 -12.26 15.19
CA ALA A 40 7.63 -12.58 16.17
C ALA A 40 7.25 -13.84 16.96
N ASN A 41 8.27 -14.63 17.35
CA ASN A 41 8.13 -15.85 18.15
C ASN A 41 7.26 -16.96 17.50
N SER A 42 6.91 -16.85 16.23
CA SER A 42 6.15 -17.87 15.48
C SER A 42 7.01 -19.08 15.07
N ASN A 43 8.34 -18.96 15.12
CA ASN A 43 9.31 -19.89 14.52
C ASN A 43 9.04 -20.18 13.03
N GLY A 44 8.40 -19.26 12.30
CA GLY A 44 8.03 -19.45 10.89
C GLY A 44 6.90 -20.47 10.67
N THR A 45 6.16 -20.83 11.72
CA THR A 45 5.08 -21.83 11.65
C THR A 45 3.69 -21.22 11.60
N ARG A 46 3.60 -19.90 11.80
CA ARG A 46 2.35 -19.13 11.81
C ARG A 46 2.53 -17.92 10.94
N TYR A 47 1.46 -17.56 10.22
CA TYR A 47 1.47 -16.43 9.31
C TYR A 47 0.25 -15.54 9.54
N LEU A 48 0.45 -14.24 9.37
CA LEU A 48 -0.63 -13.27 9.30
C LEU A 48 -0.85 -12.89 7.83
N LEU A 49 -2.08 -13.03 7.34
CA LEU A 49 -2.51 -12.49 6.06
C LEU A 49 -3.29 -11.21 6.31
N VAL A 50 -2.84 -10.10 5.71
CA VAL A 50 -3.49 -8.79 5.82
C VAL A 50 -3.78 -8.19 4.46
N ASP A 51 -5.01 -7.71 4.28
CA ASP A 51 -5.39 -6.85 3.14
C ASP A 51 -5.69 -5.46 3.68
N ILE A 52 -4.95 -4.45 3.20
CA ILE A 52 -5.07 -3.05 3.63
C ILE A 52 -5.46 -2.18 2.44
N TYR A 53 -6.48 -1.36 2.66
CA TYR A 53 -6.96 -0.37 1.71
C TYR A 53 -6.96 1.01 2.36
N LEU A 54 -6.84 2.04 1.52
CA LEU A 54 -6.91 3.43 1.93
C LEU A 54 -8.07 4.12 1.23
N VAL A 55 -8.75 5.01 1.97
CA VAL A 55 -9.78 5.88 1.41
C VAL A 55 -9.24 7.30 1.38
N ARG A 56 -9.38 7.97 0.23
CA ARG A 56 -8.93 9.35 0.05
C ARG A 56 -9.69 10.31 0.96
N GLY A 57 -8.95 11.22 1.59
CA GLY A 57 -9.46 12.33 2.41
C GLY A 57 -10.08 13.45 1.57
N ASN A 58 -9.56 13.65 0.36
CA ASN A 58 -10.09 14.60 -0.61
C ASN A 58 -10.72 13.83 -1.79
N PRO A 59 -12.05 13.86 -1.98
CA PRO A 59 -12.70 13.22 -3.12
C PRO A 59 -12.22 13.72 -4.50
N GLU A 60 -11.68 14.95 -4.56
CA GLU A 60 -11.17 15.54 -5.81
C GLU A 60 -9.71 15.19 -6.09
N ASP A 61 -9.03 14.48 -5.19
CA ASP A 61 -7.65 14.03 -5.40
C ASP A 61 -7.62 12.85 -6.38
N LYS A 62 -7.56 13.18 -7.68
CA LYS A 62 -7.46 12.22 -8.78
C LYS A 62 -6.08 11.54 -8.91
N LYS A 63 -5.11 11.91 -8.06
CA LYS A 63 -3.76 11.34 -8.05
C LYS A 63 -3.49 10.44 -6.85
N PHE A 64 -4.47 10.28 -5.95
CA PHE A 64 -4.34 9.47 -4.75
C PHE A 64 -3.91 8.02 -5.05
N LYS A 65 -4.55 7.37 -6.03
CA LYS A 65 -4.17 6.02 -6.44
C LYS A 65 -2.77 5.98 -7.04
N GLU A 66 -2.40 6.92 -7.90
CA GLU A 66 -1.05 7.02 -8.47
C GLU A 66 0.00 7.15 -7.37
N ALA A 67 -0.27 7.96 -6.34
CA ALA A 67 0.62 8.12 -5.19
C ALA A 67 0.74 6.81 -4.37
N ILE A 68 -0.35 6.07 -4.20
CA ILE A 68 -0.31 4.74 -3.58
C ILE A 68 0.52 3.77 -4.42
N ASP A 69 0.27 3.68 -5.73
CA ASP A 69 0.99 2.79 -6.63
C ASP A 69 2.49 3.10 -6.64
N LEU A 70 2.85 4.39 -6.70
CA LEU A 70 4.23 4.88 -6.66
C LEU A 70 4.96 4.48 -5.35
N HIS A 71 4.23 4.48 -4.23
CA HIS A 71 4.77 4.17 -2.92
C HIS A 71 4.44 2.77 -2.40
N SER A 72 3.79 1.93 -3.20
CA SER A 72 3.21 0.65 -2.79
C SER A 72 4.22 -0.24 -2.06
N LYS A 73 5.42 -0.42 -2.62
CA LYS A 73 6.50 -1.20 -1.98
C LYS A 73 6.91 -0.66 -0.61
N LYS A 74 6.92 0.67 -0.44
CA LYS A 74 7.29 1.32 0.82
C LYS A 74 6.18 1.16 1.86
N LEU A 75 4.91 1.30 1.46
CA LEU A 75 3.76 1.05 2.32
C LEU A 75 3.72 -0.42 2.77
N GLN A 76 3.96 -1.34 1.83
CA GLN A 76 4.05 -2.78 2.11
C GLN A 76 5.18 -3.11 3.08
N SER A 77 6.40 -2.62 2.83
CA SER A 77 7.55 -2.84 3.73
C SER A 77 7.24 -2.35 5.14
N LEU A 78 6.69 -1.14 5.27
CA LEU A 78 6.32 -0.57 6.56
C LEU A 78 5.27 -1.43 7.29
N THR A 79 4.30 -1.96 6.55
CA THR A 79 3.32 -2.92 7.09
C THR A 79 4.02 -4.15 7.65
N MET A 80 4.91 -4.75 6.85
CA MET A 80 5.63 -5.98 7.21
C MET A 80 6.52 -5.76 8.43
N ASP A 81 7.30 -4.67 8.46
CA ASP A 81 8.17 -4.33 9.58
C ASP A 81 7.35 -4.19 10.87
N LYS A 82 6.31 -3.36 10.83
CA LYS A 82 5.46 -3.08 12.01
C LYS A 82 4.77 -4.32 12.57
N LEU A 83 4.34 -5.24 11.72
CA LEU A 83 3.61 -6.45 12.13
C LEU A 83 4.54 -7.62 12.47
N SER A 84 5.71 -7.72 11.84
CA SER A 84 6.68 -8.79 12.13
C SER A 84 7.36 -8.62 13.48
N GLU A 85 7.42 -7.39 14.02
CA GLU A 85 7.88 -7.10 15.38
C GLU A 85 6.94 -7.62 16.49
N ARG A 86 5.72 -8.04 16.14
CA ARG A 86 4.67 -8.41 17.09
C ARG A 86 4.48 -9.90 17.17
N ASP A 87 4.21 -10.40 18.37
CA ASP A 87 3.85 -11.80 18.54
C ASP A 87 2.36 -12.06 18.24
N ILE A 88 2.00 -13.34 18.23
CA ILE A 88 0.63 -13.80 17.93
C ILE A 88 -0.39 -13.28 18.96
N GLN A 89 -0.01 -13.14 20.23
CA GLN A 89 -0.93 -12.69 21.28
C GLN A 89 -1.23 -11.19 21.11
N GLU A 90 -0.21 -10.39 20.83
CA GLU A 90 -0.35 -8.97 20.47
C GLU A 90 -1.21 -8.80 19.22
N LEU A 91 -0.90 -9.54 18.14
CA LEU A 91 -1.64 -9.50 16.88
C LEU A 91 -3.05 -10.11 16.99
N SER A 92 -3.39 -10.77 18.08
CA SER A 92 -4.74 -11.26 18.37
C SER A 92 -5.55 -10.32 19.27
N ASN A 93 -4.89 -9.34 19.89
CA ASN A 93 -5.54 -8.40 20.80
C ASN A 93 -6.16 -7.22 20.03
N PRO A 94 -7.49 -7.00 20.11
CA PRO A 94 -8.17 -5.93 19.36
C PRO A 94 -7.66 -4.52 19.67
N SER A 95 -7.24 -4.26 20.92
CA SER A 95 -6.73 -2.94 21.32
C SER A 95 -5.37 -2.68 20.68
N ILE A 96 -4.50 -3.69 20.65
CA ILE A 96 -3.18 -3.61 20.02
C ILE A 96 -3.33 -3.48 18.49
N ARG A 97 -4.23 -4.24 17.87
CA ARG A 97 -4.56 -4.09 16.43
C ARG A 97 -4.95 -2.66 16.09
N LYS A 98 -5.86 -2.06 16.88
CA LYS A 98 -6.29 -0.68 16.66
C LYS A 98 -5.16 0.34 16.84
N GLN A 99 -4.25 0.11 17.80
CA GLN A 99 -3.04 0.92 17.92
C GLN A 99 -2.14 0.81 16.69
N ILE A 100 -1.94 -0.40 16.18
CA ILE A 100 -1.17 -0.64 14.96
C ILE A 100 -1.81 0.05 13.75
N GLU A 101 -3.12 -0.07 13.56
CA GLU A 101 -3.86 0.60 12.48
C GLU A 101 -3.65 2.13 12.51
N ASN A 102 -3.74 2.74 13.69
CA ASN A 102 -3.48 4.18 13.86
C ASN A 102 -2.02 4.54 13.54
N ASP A 103 -1.06 3.72 13.99
CA ASP A 103 0.36 3.92 13.70
C ASP A 103 0.67 3.79 12.20
N LEU A 104 0.05 2.82 11.52
CA LEU A 104 0.16 2.64 10.07
C LEU A 104 -0.45 3.83 9.34
N MET A 105 -1.66 4.25 9.71
CA MET A 105 -2.33 5.42 9.13
C MET A 105 -1.44 6.68 9.21
N ASN A 106 -0.88 6.96 10.39
CA ASN A 106 0.03 8.08 10.60
C ASN A 106 1.29 8.00 9.72
N GLN A 107 1.86 6.81 9.57
CA GLN A 107 3.08 6.60 8.79
C GLN A 107 2.81 6.65 7.28
N TYR A 108 1.71 6.06 6.81
CA TYR A 108 1.27 6.17 5.43
C TYR A 108 0.99 7.61 5.06
N GLN A 109 0.33 8.36 5.95
CA GLN A 109 0.04 9.77 5.70
C GLN A 109 1.32 10.59 5.48
N ARG A 110 2.39 10.28 6.23
CA ARG A 110 3.71 10.93 6.05
C ARG A 110 4.36 10.55 4.73
N ILE A 111 4.13 9.34 4.22
CA ILE A 111 4.67 8.87 2.94
C ILE A 111 3.92 9.51 1.78
N LEU A 112 2.58 9.52 1.85
CA LEU A 112 1.73 10.05 0.78
C LEU A 112 1.69 11.58 0.76
N GLY A 113 2.01 12.24 1.88
CA GLY A 113 1.97 13.70 1.99
C GLY A 113 0.64 14.18 2.57
N PRO A 114 0.60 14.75 3.79
CA PRO A 114 -0.63 15.13 4.48
C PRO A 114 -1.44 16.22 3.78
N LYS A 115 -0.83 16.99 2.88
CA LYS A 115 -1.51 18.06 2.14
C LYS A 115 -1.86 17.63 0.72
N GLU A 116 -1.01 16.82 0.13
CA GLU A 116 -1.08 16.37 -1.26
C GLU A 116 -2.11 15.26 -1.41
N HIS A 117 -2.01 14.23 -0.54
CA HIS A 117 -2.79 13.01 -0.61
C HIS A 117 -3.31 12.65 0.80
N PRO A 118 -4.25 13.44 1.35
CA PRO A 118 -4.81 13.18 2.67
C PRO A 118 -5.53 11.81 2.68
N ILE A 119 -5.36 11.05 3.75
CA ILE A 119 -6.01 9.76 4.00
C ILE A 119 -7.17 10.01 4.96
N LYS A 120 -8.37 9.56 4.59
CA LYS A 120 -9.55 9.62 5.46
C LYS A 120 -9.53 8.51 6.50
N GLU A 121 -9.26 7.29 6.03
CA GLU A 121 -9.32 6.06 6.83
C GLU A 121 -8.44 4.97 6.21
N ILE A 122 -7.99 4.08 7.07
CA ILE A 122 -7.38 2.79 6.74
C ILE A 122 -8.44 1.71 6.93
N VAL A 123 -8.63 0.86 5.92
CA VAL A 123 -9.55 -0.27 5.98
C VAL A 123 -8.75 -1.55 5.94
N VAL A 124 -8.89 -2.37 6.98
CA VAL A 124 -8.26 -3.69 7.08
C VAL A 124 -9.30 -4.74 6.73
N ALA A 125 -9.35 -5.15 5.46
CA ALA A 125 -10.39 -6.07 4.98
C ALA A 125 -10.12 -7.52 5.36
N LYS A 126 -8.84 -7.89 5.54
CA LYS A 126 -8.42 -9.21 6.02
C LYS A 126 -7.42 -9.06 7.16
N TRP A 127 -7.60 -9.88 8.18
CA TRP A 127 -6.65 -10.11 9.27
C TRP A 127 -6.78 -11.55 9.73
N ILE A 128 -6.10 -12.46 9.04
CA ILE A 128 -6.27 -13.90 9.23
C ILE A 128 -4.95 -14.49 9.75
N MET A 129 -5.00 -15.02 10.97
CA MET A 129 -3.90 -15.77 11.57
C MET A 129 -4.00 -17.24 11.13
N GLN A 130 -2.94 -17.77 10.51
CA GLN A 130 -2.80 -19.17 10.11
C GLN A 130 -1.90 -19.92 11.07
#